data_AF-A0A8T4RHB4-F1
#
_entry.id   AF-A0A8T4RHB4-F1
#
_cell.length_a   1.000
_cell.length_b   1.000
_cell.length_c   1.000
_cell.angle_alpha   90.00
_cell.angle_beta   90.00
_cell.angle_gamma   90.00
#
_symmetry.space_group_name_H-M   'P 1'
#
loop_
_entity.id
_entity.type
_entity.pdbx_description
1 polymer ?
#
loop_
_entity_poly.entity_id
_entity_poly.type
_entity_poly.pdbx_seq_one_letter_code
_entity_poly.pdbx_strand_id
1 'polypeptide(L)'
;MPLYEKKWWKKLFQREEAATKIDVLNDLDAVKEFLADVPMEIKKLLPELQKWEELEKERKVAKAGILQVNLETQAEVLDAVLKRYASMQNDFDINGLRMKEIIKQFLNHAQKAGLKDLVKEKQQDLYWQGKW
;
A
#
# COMPACT_ATOMS: atom_id res chain seq x y z
N MET A 1 10.59 11.68 -43.48
CA MET A 1 10.57 11.48 -42.01
C MET A 1 9.35 12.17 -41.43
N PRO A 2 8.44 11.43 -40.79
CA PRO A 2 7.31 11.99 -40.06
C PRO A 2 7.75 12.96 -38.95
N LEU A 3 6.96 14.00 -38.70
CA LEU A 3 7.28 15.05 -37.72
C LEU A 3 7.42 14.49 -36.28
N TYR A 4 6.70 13.41 -35.95
CA TYR A 4 6.71 12.79 -34.62
C TYR A 4 8.01 12.07 -34.24
N GLU A 5 8.89 11.81 -35.20
CA GLU A 5 10.18 11.14 -34.97
C GLU A 5 11.27 12.12 -34.53
N LYS A 6 11.04 13.44 -34.66
CA LYS A 6 12.05 14.46 -34.35
C LYS A 6 12.21 14.65 -32.83
N LYS A 7 13.46 14.71 -32.34
CA LYS A 7 13.79 14.91 -30.91
C LYS A 7 13.10 16.13 -30.28
N TRP A 8 12.96 17.23 -31.03
CA TRP A 8 12.28 18.43 -30.55
C TRP A 8 10.77 18.27 -30.43
N TRP A 9 10.15 17.43 -31.28
CA TRP A 9 8.72 17.11 -31.22
C TRP A 9 8.41 16.30 -29.95
N LYS A 10 9.25 15.31 -29.63
CA LYS A 10 9.15 14.55 -28.37
C LYS A 10 9.28 15.48 -27.15
N LYS A 11 10.20 16.45 -27.16
CA LYS A 11 10.34 17.44 -26.06
C LYS A 11 9.14 18.38 -25.88
N LEU A 12 8.39 18.69 -26.94
CA LEU A 12 7.25 19.60 -26.90
C LEU A 12 5.96 18.93 -26.43
N PHE A 13 5.80 17.63 -26.69
CA PHE A 13 4.59 16.86 -26.38
C PHE A 13 4.78 15.81 -25.28
N GLN A 14 6.01 15.48 -24.89
CA GLN A 14 6.30 14.97 -23.54
C GLN A 14 6.30 16.18 -22.61
N ARG A 15 5.11 16.72 -22.34
CA ARG A 15 4.90 17.40 -21.07
C ARG A 15 5.25 16.34 -20.03
N GLU A 16 6.42 16.48 -19.41
CA GLU A 16 6.64 15.93 -18.09
C GLU A 16 5.35 16.25 -17.33
N GLU A 17 4.56 15.23 -16.98
CA GLU A 17 3.57 15.37 -15.92
C GLU A 17 4.31 16.12 -14.83
N ALA A 18 3.98 17.41 -14.64
CA ALA A 18 4.84 18.34 -13.94
C ALA A 18 5.17 17.68 -12.61
N ALA A 19 6.43 17.22 -12.45
CA ALA A 19 6.77 16.26 -11.41
C ALA A 19 6.28 16.85 -10.11
N THR A 20 5.20 16.27 -9.56
CA THR A 20 4.51 16.86 -8.42
C THR A 20 5.57 17.04 -7.37
N LYS A 21 5.79 18.28 -6.94
CA LYS A 21 6.90 18.60 -6.03
C LYS A 21 6.68 17.76 -4.78
N ILE A 22 7.52 16.75 -4.58
CA ILE A 22 7.39 15.82 -3.46
C ILE A 22 7.56 16.62 -2.18
N ASP A 23 6.55 16.58 -1.33
CA ASP A 23 6.53 17.22 -0.03
C ASP A 23 6.75 16.16 1.04
N VAL A 24 8.02 15.99 1.41
CA VAL A 24 8.45 14.99 2.39
C VAL A 24 7.76 15.17 3.74
N LEU A 25 7.47 16.41 4.15
CA LEU A 25 6.80 16.65 5.43
C LEU A 25 5.35 16.18 5.38
N ASN A 26 4.64 16.55 4.32
CA ASN A 26 3.27 16.08 4.10
C ASN A 26 3.19 14.55 3.98
N ASP A 27 4.14 13.91 3.28
CA ASP A 27 4.20 12.45 3.17
C ASP A 27 4.50 11.78 4.52
N LEU A 28 5.37 12.37 5.34
CA LEU A 28 5.63 11.89 6.69
C LEU A 28 4.39 12.01 7.59
N ASP A 29 3.64 13.10 7.48
CA ASP A 29 2.44 13.32 8.27
C ASP A 29 1.32 12.35 7.86
N ALA A 30 1.11 12.12 6.56
CA ALA A 30 0.17 11.11 6.07
C ALA A 30 0.51 9.69 6.57
N VAL A 31 1.80 9.32 6.58
CA VAL A 31 2.25 8.02 7.10
C VAL A 31 2.01 7.91 8.62
N LYS A 32 2.23 8.99 9.39
CA LYS A 32 1.94 9.00 10.83
C LYS A 32 0.44 8.84 11.10
N GLU A 33 -0.40 9.58 10.38
CA GLU A 33 -1.86 9.49 10.48
C GLU A 33 -2.33 8.06 10.20
N PHE A 34 -1.87 7.47 9.09
CA PHE A 34 -2.17 6.08 8.76
C PHE A 34 -1.77 5.11 9.88
N LEU A 35 -0.53 5.20 10.38
CA LEU A 35 -0.05 4.32 11.45
C LEU A 35 -0.83 4.49 12.76
N ALA A 36 -1.36 5.69 13.03
CA ALA A 36 -2.23 5.94 14.18
C ALA A 36 -3.61 5.27 14.04
N ASP A 37 -4.09 5.10 12.81
CA ASP A 37 -5.38 4.47 12.51
C ASP A 37 -5.33 2.94 12.44
N VAL A 38 -4.17 2.35 12.13
CA VAL A 38 -3.98 0.88 12.04
C VAL A 38 -4.52 0.11 13.25
N PRO A 39 -4.25 0.49 14.51
CA PRO A 39 -4.81 -0.21 15.67
C PRO A 39 -6.34 -0.24 15.69
N MET A 40 -6.99 0.83 15.23
CA MET A 40 -8.45 0.91 15.14
C MET A 40 -8.98 -0.04 14.06
N GLU A 41 -8.34 -0.11 12.90
CA GLU A 41 -8.75 -1.04 11.84
C GLU A 41 -8.56 -2.50 12.25
N ILE A 42 -7.45 -2.83 12.93
CA ILE A 42 -7.23 -4.16 13.52
C ILE A 42 -8.32 -4.50 14.54
N LYS A 43 -8.69 -3.54 15.41
CA LYS A 43 -9.74 -3.73 16.42
C LYS A 43 -11.11 -4.01 15.79
N LYS A 44 -11.37 -3.51 14.57
CA LYS A 44 -12.61 -3.78 13.82
C LYS A 44 -12.57 -5.13 13.09
N LEU A 45 -11.42 -5.49 12.51
CA LEU A 45 -11.26 -6.73 11.74
C LEU A 45 -11.23 -7.98 12.62
N LEU A 46 -10.60 -7.91 13.79
CA LEU A 46 -10.39 -9.08 14.65
C LEU A 46 -11.71 -9.77 15.08
N PRO A 47 -12.76 -9.06 15.51
CA PRO A 47 -14.05 -9.67 15.82
C PRO A 47 -14.72 -10.36 14.62
N GLU A 48 -14.57 -9.82 13.41
CA GLU A 48 -15.12 -10.42 12.19
C GLU A 48 -14.41 -11.76 11.87
N LEU A 49 -13.09 -11.82 12.04
CA LEU A 49 -12.32 -13.06 11.90
C LEU A 49 -12.66 -14.09 12.98
N GLN A 50 -12.82 -13.66 14.24
CA GLN A 50 -13.26 -14.54 15.32
C GLN A 50 -14.65 -15.12 15.06
N LYS A 51 -15.59 -14.29 14.59
CA LYS A 51 -16.92 -14.75 14.20
C LYS A 51 -16.85 -15.79 13.08
N TRP A 52 -16.01 -15.56 12.08
CA TRP A 52 -15.81 -16.53 11.00
C TRP A 52 -15.21 -17.84 11.50
N GLU A 53 -14.23 -17.78 12.40
CA GLU A 53 -13.63 -18.96 13.02
C GLU A 53 -14.68 -19.81 13.76
N GLU A 54 -15.56 -19.20 14.54
CA GLU A 54 -16.63 -19.90 15.25
C GLU A 54 -17.64 -20.53 14.28
N LEU A 55 -18.08 -19.80 13.25
CA LEU A 55 -18.95 -20.36 12.21
C LEU A 55 -18.30 -21.55 11.52
N GLU A 56 -16.98 -21.54 11.37
CA GLU A 56 -16.25 -22.62 10.74
C GLU A 56 -16.05 -23.84 11.63
N LYS A 57 -15.98 -23.65 12.95
CA LYS A 57 -16.09 -24.74 13.94
C LYS A 57 -17.49 -25.36 13.91
N GLU A 58 -18.55 -24.54 13.85
CA GLU A 58 -19.94 -25.01 13.75
C GLU A 58 -20.18 -25.81 12.47
N ARG A 59 -19.66 -25.35 11.32
CA ARG A 59 -19.80 -26.02 10.02
C ARG A 59 -19.38 -27.48 10.09
N LYS A 60 -18.27 -27.77 10.79
CA LYS A 60 -17.69 -29.12 10.90
C LYS A 60 -18.61 -30.12 11.59
N VAL A 61 -19.54 -29.65 12.42
CA VAL A 61 -20.49 -30.50 13.17
C VAL A 61 -21.94 -30.33 12.70
N ALA A 62 -22.19 -29.42 11.76
CA ALA A 62 -23.52 -29.11 11.26
C ALA A 62 -24.10 -30.23 10.37
N LYS A 63 -25.42 -30.43 10.45
CA LYS A 63 -26.19 -31.36 9.59
C LYS A 63 -26.85 -30.59 8.44
N ALA A 64 -27.33 -31.31 7.42
CA ALA A 64 -27.77 -30.77 6.12
C ALA A 64 -28.61 -29.48 6.15
N GLY A 65 -29.54 -29.30 7.10
CA GLY A 65 -30.34 -28.06 7.21
C GLY A 65 -29.62 -26.88 7.89
N ILE A 66 -28.79 -27.15 8.89
CA ILE A 66 -28.01 -26.12 9.61
C ILE A 66 -26.78 -25.72 8.78
N LEU A 67 -26.25 -26.66 8.00
CA LEU A 67 -25.09 -26.45 7.15
C LEU A 67 -25.31 -25.34 6.12
N GLN A 68 -26.50 -25.31 5.49
CA GLN A 68 -26.82 -24.26 4.52
C GLN A 68 -26.82 -22.88 5.17
N VAL A 69 -27.55 -22.71 6.28
CA VAL A 69 -27.65 -21.42 7.00
C VAL A 69 -26.28 -20.98 7.51
N ASN A 70 -25.46 -21.90 8.02
CA ASN A 70 -24.10 -21.61 8.44
C ASN A 70 -23.23 -21.12 7.28
N LEU A 71 -23.27 -21.80 6.12
CA LEU A 71 -22.51 -21.38 4.93
C LEU A 71 -22.96 -20.02 4.38
N GLU A 72 -24.26 -19.74 4.36
CA GLU A 72 -24.81 -18.43 3.99
C GLU A 72 -24.28 -17.35 4.95
N THR A 73 -24.30 -17.61 6.26
CA THR A 73 -23.77 -16.68 7.26
C THR A 73 -22.25 -16.48 7.12
N GLN A 74 -21.50 -17.55 6.83
CA GLN A 74 -20.07 -17.46 6.57
C GLN A 74 -19.76 -16.57 5.35
N ALA A 75 -20.55 -16.69 4.29
CA ALA A 75 -20.37 -15.88 3.09
C ALA A 75 -20.53 -14.38 3.39
N GLU A 76 -21.53 -14.01 4.19
CA GLU A 76 -21.74 -12.63 4.63
C GLU A 76 -20.57 -12.10 5.48
N VAL A 77 -20.08 -12.90 6.43
CA VAL A 77 -18.94 -12.50 7.27
C VAL A 77 -17.66 -12.39 6.44
N LEU A 78 -17.43 -13.35 5.54
CA LEU A 78 -16.26 -13.34 4.68
C LEU A 78 -16.26 -12.14 3.72
N ASP A 79 -17.40 -11.75 3.17
CA ASP A 79 -17.51 -10.54 2.34
C ASP A 79 -17.13 -9.27 3.13
N ALA A 80 -17.56 -9.14 4.38
CA ALA A 80 -17.16 -8.04 5.25
C ALA A 80 -15.64 -8.03 5.53
N VAL A 81 -15.08 -9.19 5.88
CA VAL A 81 -13.65 -9.38 6.12
C VAL A 81 -12.83 -8.99 4.89
N LEU A 82 -13.22 -9.49 3.71
CA LEU A 82 -12.50 -9.24 2.46
C LEU A 82 -12.51 -7.75 2.10
N LYS A 83 -13.67 -7.08 2.22
CA LYS A 83 -13.78 -5.63 1.95
C LYS A 83 -12.88 -4.81 2.88
N ARG A 84 -12.87 -5.14 4.17
CA ARG A 84 -12.04 -4.44 5.15
C ARG A 84 -10.56 -4.70 4.93
N TYR A 85 -10.17 -5.96 4.72
CA TYR A 85 -8.78 -6.33 4.48
C TYR A 85 -8.24 -5.69 3.19
N ALA A 86 -9.03 -5.66 2.12
CA ALA A 86 -8.67 -4.99 0.88
C ALA A 86 -8.47 -3.47 1.07
N SER A 87 -9.33 -2.81 1.86
CA SER A 87 -9.16 -1.39 2.20
C SER A 87 -7.85 -1.16 2.96
N MET A 88 -7.57 -1.97 3.98
CA MET A 88 -6.32 -1.88 4.75
C MET A 88 -5.11 -2.08 3.84
N GLN A 89 -5.11 -3.10 2.98
CA GLN A 89 -4.03 -3.38 2.04
C GLN A 89 -3.77 -2.18 1.12
N ASN A 90 -4.83 -1.59 0.55
CA ASN A 90 -4.70 -0.41 -0.28
C ASN A 90 -4.07 0.78 0.47
N ASP A 91 -4.43 0.99 1.73
CA ASP A 91 -3.83 2.03 2.57
C ASP A 91 -2.35 1.75 2.87
N PHE A 92 -1.99 0.47 3.14
CA PHE A 92 -0.59 0.05 3.28
C PHE A 92 0.20 0.30 1.99
N ASP A 93 -0.37 -0.01 0.82
CA ASP A 93 0.28 0.17 -0.48
C ASP A 93 0.50 1.67 -0.79
N ILE A 94 -0.52 2.50 -0.57
CA ILE A 94 -0.44 3.96 -0.76
C ILE A 94 0.63 4.57 0.14
N ASN A 95 0.61 4.25 1.44
CA ASN A 95 1.61 4.75 2.38
C ASN A 95 2.99 4.17 2.09
N GLY A 96 3.03 2.97 1.52
CA GLY A 96 4.24 2.37 1.03
C GLY A 96 4.90 3.17 -0.09
N LEU A 97 4.10 3.63 -1.06
CA LEU A 97 4.58 4.51 -2.13
C LEU A 97 5.14 5.84 -1.60
N ARG A 98 4.46 6.45 -0.62
CA ARG A 98 4.95 7.66 0.06
C ARG A 98 6.34 7.44 0.65
N MET A 99 6.58 6.28 1.25
CA MET A 99 7.89 5.96 1.82
C MET A 99 8.98 5.79 0.76
N LYS A 100 8.65 5.21 -0.39
CA LYS A 100 9.57 5.13 -1.52
C LYS A 100 9.95 6.52 -2.05
N GLU A 101 9.00 7.45 -2.12
CA GLU A 101 9.30 8.84 -2.53
C GLU A 101 10.12 9.62 -1.48
N ILE A 102 9.87 9.41 -0.18
CA ILE A 102 10.69 9.98 0.90
C ILE A 102 12.14 9.51 0.79
N ILE A 103 12.37 8.20 0.60
CA ILE A 103 13.72 7.62 0.44
C ILE A 103 14.42 8.24 -0.77
N LYS A 104 13.75 8.33 -1.90
CA LYS A 104 14.29 8.93 -3.13
C LYS A 104 14.67 10.39 -2.93
N GLN A 105 13.82 11.18 -2.25
CA GLN A 105 14.15 12.57 -1.94
C GLN A 105 15.34 12.68 -0.98
N PHE A 106 15.41 11.83 0.03
CA PHE A 106 16.55 11.78 0.94
C PHE A 106 17.86 11.50 0.18
N LEU A 107 17.89 10.48 -0.68
CA LEU A 107 19.08 10.14 -1.47
C LEU A 107 19.47 11.28 -2.44
N ASN A 108 18.50 11.97 -3.04
CA ASN A 108 18.75 13.14 -3.87
C ASN A 108 19.40 14.28 -3.06
N HIS A 109 18.93 14.55 -1.84
CA HIS A 109 19.52 15.56 -0.97
C HIS A 109 20.93 15.15 -0.51
N ALA A 110 21.12 13.91 -0.09
CA ALA A 110 22.42 13.38 0.31
C ALA A 110 23.45 13.47 -0.83
N GLN A 111 23.05 13.13 -2.05
CA GLN A 111 23.89 13.26 -3.23
C GLN A 111 24.30 14.72 -3.49
N LYS A 112 23.35 15.65 -3.40
CA LYS A 112 23.60 17.10 -3.57
C LYS A 112 24.50 17.67 -2.46
N ALA A 113 24.42 17.13 -1.25
CA ALA A 113 25.27 17.49 -0.12
C ALA A 113 26.67 16.85 -0.18
N GLY A 114 26.97 16.04 -1.20
CA GLY A 114 28.29 15.42 -1.38
C GLY A 114 28.47 14.07 -0.67
N LEU A 115 27.41 13.48 -0.10
CA LEU A 115 27.44 12.20 0.62
C LEU A 115 27.41 10.99 -0.34
N LYS A 116 28.35 10.94 -1.29
CA LYS A 116 28.36 9.96 -2.39
C LYS A 116 28.49 8.51 -1.92
N ASP A 117 29.32 8.26 -0.90
CA ASP A 117 29.54 6.91 -0.38
C ASP A 117 28.28 6.36 0.30
N LEU A 118 27.60 7.20 1.09
CA LEU A 118 26.31 6.86 1.68
C LEU A 118 25.27 6.52 0.61
N VAL A 119 25.15 7.34 -0.43
CA VAL A 119 24.21 7.09 -1.52
C VAL A 119 24.53 5.77 -2.22
N LYS A 120 25.80 5.50 -2.52
CA LYS A 120 26.23 4.26 -3.17
C LYS A 120 25.94 3.03 -2.31
N GLU A 121 26.22 3.11 -1.01
CA GLU A 121 25.91 2.04 -0.06
C GLU A 121 24.40 1.75 -0.05
N LYS A 122 23.57 2.78 0.15
CA LYS A 122 22.12 2.61 0.24
C LYS A 122 21.47 2.20 -1.06
N GLN A 123 22.02 2.58 -2.21
CA GLN A 123 21.53 2.12 -3.50
C GLN A 123 21.72 0.61 -3.74
N GLN A 124 22.54 -0.09 -2.95
CA GLN A 124 22.68 -1.55 -3.04
C GLN A 124 21.70 -2.30 -2.12
N ASP A 125 21.08 -1.60 -1.17
CA ASP A 125 20.16 -2.17 -0.20
C ASP A 125 18.74 -2.31 -0.79
N LEU A 126 18.15 -3.51 -0.69
CA LEU A 126 16.82 -3.82 -1.24
C LEU A 126 15.70 -2.97 -0.62
N TYR A 127 15.79 -2.65 0.67
CA TYR A 127 14.79 -1.83 1.36
C TYR A 127 14.83 -0.38 0.87
N TRP A 128 16.04 0.15 0.68
CA TRP A 128 16.26 1.50 0.13
C TRP A 128 15.90 1.59 -1.36
N GLN A 129 15.95 0.48 -2.08
CA GLN A 129 15.42 0.38 -3.44
C GLN A 129 13.89 0.26 -3.49
N GLY A 130 13.21 0.17 -2.33
CA GLY A 130 11.76 -0.02 -2.27
C GLY A 130 11.31 -1.39 -2.81
N LYS A 131 12.16 -2.43 -2.72
CA LYS A 131 11.86 -3.79 -3.18
C LYS A 131 11.21 -4.63 -2.07
N TRP A 132 10.16 -4.07 -1.50
CA TRP A 132 9.21 -4.68 -0.59
C TRP A 132 7.79 -4.33 -1.05
#